data_AF-A0A4P0XY54-F1
#
_entry.id   AF-A0A4P0XY54-F1
#
_cell.length_a   1.000
_cell.length_b   1.000
_cell.length_c   1.000
_cell.angle_alpha   90.00
_cell.angle_beta   90.00
_cell.angle_gamma   90.00
#
_symmetry.space_group_name_H-M   'P 1'
#
loop_
_entity.id
_entity.type
_entity.pdbx_description
1 polymer ?
#
loop_
_entity_poly.entity_id
_entity_poly.type
_entity_poly.pdbx_seq_one_letter_code
_entity_poly.pdbx_strand_id
1 'polypeptide(L)' 'MAEPDPAKRLGLYKTMQETLLQHSPYVFIDQGKTQIVVRDNVKGYQQGLNADMVWYDNVTK' A
#
# COMPACT_ATOMS: atom_id res chain seq x y z
N MET A 1 -21.35 1.71 13.91
CA MET A 1 -20.25 2.60 14.37
C MET A 1 -19.01 1.74 14.55
N ALA A 2 -17.83 2.22 14.15
CA ALA A 2 -16.59 1.47 14.33
C ALA A 2 -16.24 1.36 15.83
N GLU A 3 -15.47 0.33 16.21
CA GLU A 3 -15.02 0.13 17.61
C GLU A 3 -14.25 1.37 18.10
N PRO A 4 -14.74 2.10 19.12
CA PRO A 4 -14.16 3.37 19.55
C PRO A 4 -12.84 3.20 20.30
N ASP A 5 -12.66 2.12 21.07
CA ASP A 5 -11.43 1.89 21.83
C ASP A 5 -10.26 1.53 20.88
N PRO A 6 -9.19 2.34 20.81
CA PRO A 6 -8.04 2.07 19.96
C PRO A 6 -7.34 0.75 20.26
N ALA A 7 -7.23 0.36 21.54
CA ALA A 7 -6.54 -0.86 21.93
C ALA A 7 -7.35 -2.10 21.50
N LYS A 8 -8.66 -2.06 21.72
CA LYS A 8 -9.58 -3.09 21.28
C LYS A 8 -9.65 -3.19 19.75
N ARG A 9 -9.69 -2.06 19.05
CA ARG A 9 -9.67 -2.00 17.58
C ARG A 9 -8.39 -2.60 16.99
N LEU A 10 -7.23 -2.33 17.59
CA LEU A 10 -5.97 -2.94 17.20
C LEU A 10 -5.99 -4.46 17.39
N GLY A 11 -6.47 -4.93 18.54
CA GLY A 11 -6.60 -6.37 18.82
C GLY A 11 -7.49 -7.08 17.80
N LEU A 12 -8.64 -6.48 17.46
CA LEU A 12 -9.56 -7.03 16.45
C LEU A 12 -8.88 -7.15 15.08
N TYR A 13 -8.17 -6.12 14.61
CA TYR A 13 -7.47 -6.18 13.33
C TYR A 13 -6.35 -7.22 13.32
N LYS A 14 -5.59 -7.33 14.41
CA LYS A 14 -4.53 -8.32 14.55
C LYS A 14 -5.09 -9.74 14.45
N THR A 15 -6.09 -10.08 15.25
CA THR A 15 -6.72 -11.41 15.24
C THR A 15 -7.28 -11.74 13.86
N MET A 16 -7.93 -10.78 13.20
CA MET A 16 -8.46 -10.97 11.85
C MET A 16 -7.34 -11.26 10.83
N GLN A 17 -6.24 -10.50 10.87
CA GLN A 17 -5.10 -10.70 9.98
C GLN A 17 -4.41 -12.05 10.21
N GLU A 18 -4.23 -12.46 11.47
CA GLU A 18 -3.63 -13.76 11.82
C GLU A 18 -4.52 -14.93 11.39
N THR A 19 -5.83 -14.84 11.62
CA THR A 19 -6.79 -15.86 11.19
C THR A 19 -6.82 -16.00 9.67
N LEU A 20 -6.82 -14.87 8.96
CA LEU A 20 -6.72 -14.86 7.50
C LEU A 20 -5.41 -15.51 7.06
N LEU A 21 -4.26 -15.14 7.64
CA LEU A 21 -2.97 -15.71 7.26
C LEU A 21 -2.91 -17.24 7.46
N GLN A 22 -3.50 -17.75 8.54
CA GLN A 22 -3.47 -19.19 8.86
C GLN A 22 -4.43 -20.04 8.01
N HIS A 23 -5.56 -19.46 7.59
CA HIS A 23 -6.64 -20.21 6.94
C HIS A 23 -6.94 -19.77 5.50
N SER A 24 -6.21 -18.79 4.98
CA SER A 24 -6.43 -18.32 3.62
C SER A 24 -5.85 -19.27 2.57
N PRO A 25 -6.56 -19.49 1.45
CA PRO A 25 -6.02 -20.19 0.30
C PRO A 25 -5.03 -19.33 -0.53
N TYR A 26 -4.72 -18.10 -0.11
CA TYR A 26 -3.82 -17.19 -0.82
C TYR A 26 -2.39 -17.31 -0.31
N VAL A 27 -1.45 -17.54 -1.24
CA VAL A 27 -0.02 -17.45 -0.98
C VAL A 27 0.47 -16.10 -1.51
N PHE A 28 0.97 -15.24 -0.61
CA PHE A 28 1.63 -14.00 -1.00
C PHE A 28 3.05 -14.31 -1.47
N ILE A 29 3.31 -14.14 -2.77
CA ILE A 29 4.63 -14.42 -3.37
C ILE A 29 5.43 -13.13 -3.52
N ASP A 30 4.81 -12.06 -4.02
CA ASP A 30 5.45 -10.76 -4.20
C ASP A 30 4.49 -9.63 -3.83
N GLN A 31 5.01 -8.62 -3.13
CA GLN A 31 4.33 -7.34 -2.99
C GLN A 31 4.60 -6.52 -4.25
N GLY A 32 3.55 -6.04 -4.92
CA GLY A 32 3.65 -5.25 -6.14
C GLY A 32 4.63 -4.08 -5.96
N LYS A 33 5.76 -4.13 -6.65
CA LYS A 33 6.75 -3.04 -6.68
C LYS A 33 6.40 -2.11 -7.84
N THR A 34 6.53 -0.81 -7.60
CA THR A 34 6.40 0.18 -8.65
C THR A 34 7.59 0.09 -9.59
N GLN A 35 7.35 -0.42 -10.79
CA GLN A 35 8.32 -0.46 -11.87
C GLN A 35 8.07 0.74 -12.78
N ILE A 36 8.91 1.77 -12.67
CA ILE A 36 8.87 2.96 -13.53
C ILE A 36 10.11 3.00 -14.42
N VAL A 37 9.91 3.31 -15.69
CA VAL A 37 11.01 3.67 -16.61
C VAL A 37 10.82 5.13 -16.96
N VAL A 38 11.78 5.96 -16.58
CA VAL A 38 11.76 7.41 -16.78
C VAL A 38 12.85 7.76 -17.78
N ARG A 39 12.54 8.59 -18.79
CA ARG A 39 13.52 9.09 -19.77
C ARG A 39 14.45 10.09 -19.07
N ASP A 40 15.73 10.12 -19.42
CA ASP A 40 16.80 10.88 -18.72
C ASP A 40 16.50 12.37 -18.46
N ASN A 41 15.66 13.00 -19.27
CA ASN A 41 15.31 14.41 -19.13
C ASN A 41 14.10 14.68 -18.20
N VAL A 42 13.42 13.63 -17.71
CA VAL A 42 12.25 13.77 -16.85
C VAL A 42 12.67 13.81 -15.38
N LYS A 43 12.42 14.94 -14.72
CA LYS A 43 12.70 15.14 -13.29
C LYS A 43 11.39 15.36 -12.52
N GLY A 44 11.36 14.95 -11.24
CA GLY A 44 10.25 15.26 -10.34
C GLY A 44 9.13 14.22 -10.23
N TYR A 45 9.31 13.01 -10.78
CA TYR A 45 8.35 11.91 -10.58
C TYR A 45 8.29 11.51 -9.09
N GLN A 46 7.09 11.48 -8.53
CA GLN A 46 6.82 10.96 -7.19
C GLN A 46 5.56 10.10 -7.23
N GLN A 47 5.66 8.86 -6.77
CA GLN A 47 4.50 8.04 -6.51
C GLN A 47 3.97 8.36 -5.10
N GLY A 48 2.67 8.56 -5.01
CA GLY A 48 1.96 8.83 -3.77
C GLY A 48 1.84 7.61 -2.86
N LEU A 49 1.24 7.84 -1.68
CA LEU A 49 1.14 6.87 -0.60
C LEU A 49 0.34 5.60 -0.96
N ASN A 50 -0.53 5.69 -1.96
CA ASN A 50 -1.32 4.58 -2.49
C ASN A 50 -0.80 4.21 -3.88
N ALA A 51 -0.83 2.91 -4.23
CA ALA A 51 -0.23 2.38 -5.46
C ALA A 51 -0.80 3.00 -6.76
N ASP A 52 -1.97 3.62 -6.69
CA ASP A 52 -2.72 4.28 -7.76
C ASP A 52 -2.46 5.79 -7.88
N MET A 53 -1.79 6.42 -6.92
CA MET A 53 -1.57 7.87 -6.92
C MET A 53 -0.22 8.21 -7.54
N VAL A 54 -0.21 8.76 -8.74
CA VAL A 54 1.00 9.31 -9.39
C VAL A 54 0.90 10.83 -9.42
N TRP A 55 1.87 11.52 -8.81
CA TRP A 55 1.89 12.98 -8.76
C TRP A 55 2.64 13.52 -9.99
N TYR A 56 1.91 14.17 -10.90
CA TYR A 56 2.47 14.77 -12.12
C TYR A 56 2.82 16.25 -11.97
N ASP A 57 2.41 16.90 -10.88
CA ASP A 57 2.50 18.36 -10.71
C ASP A 57 3.95 18.89 -10.63
N ASN A 58 4.93 18.02 -10.34
CA ASN A 58 6.35 18.36 -10.29
C ASN A 58 7.14 17.89 -11.52
N VAL A 59 6.48 17.32 -12.53
CA VAL A 59 7.15 16.78 -13.71
C VAL A 59 7.49 17.90 -14.69
N THR A 60 8.78 18.06 -14.98
CA THR A 60 9.31 19.02 -15.97
C THR A 60 10.19 18.30 -17.00
N LYS A 61 10.27 18.86 -18.22
CA LYS A 61 10.97 18.30 -19.40
C LYS A 61 12.37 18.85 -19.60
#